data_AF-A0A7Y1U5Y2-F1
#
_entry.id   AF-A0A7Y1U5Y2-F1
#
_cell.length_a   1.000
_cell.length_b   1.000
_cell.length_c   1.000
_cell.angle_alpha   90.00
_cell.angle_beta   90.00
_cell.angle_gamma   90.00
#
_symmetry.space_group_name_H-M   'P 1'
#
loop_
_entity.id
_entity.type
_entity.pdbx_description
1 polymer ?
#
loop_
_entity_poly.entity_id
_entity_poly.type
_entity_poly.pdbx_seq_one_letter_code
_entity_poly.pdbx_strand_id
1 'polypeptide(L)'
;MKFKSIILCVILASVVFSCEKEDDSNGNSTTNPPDTTSTGDPSFECMIDGVAFDSHILLIAGAGGSSAGVTTRTASGTVFRSNGDTITVAITATSFDADAFAVGTTFDASNTLLGDYCFGNVNVNNGAVDIEASTEDTEMANVTITQYDESTETWSGTFSFTAEDDDIGVTYVVTEGEFSLVEFD
;
A
#
# COMPACT_ATOMS: atom_id res chain seq x y z
N MET A 1 -11.77 -32.45 -57.78
CA MET A 1 -11.77 -32.15 -56.33
C MET A 1 -10.34 -31.84 -55.85
N LYS A 2 -9.81 -30.62 -56.06
CA LYS A 2 -8.46 -30.23 -55.59
C LYS A 2 -8.31 -28.71 -55.36
N PHE A 3 -9.32 -28.07 -54.76
CA PHE A 3 -9.28 -26.62 -54.51
C PHE A 3 -9.42 -26.20 -53.03
N LYS A 4 -9.65 -27.15 -52.11
CA LYS A 4 -9.83 -26.86 -50.67
C LYS A 4 -8.54 -26.92 -49.84
N SER A 5 -7.44 -27.49 -50.35
CA SER A 5 -6.18 -27.63 -49.57
C SER A 5 -5.23 -26.44 -49.66
N ILE A 6 -5.42 -25.49 -50.59
CA ILE A 6 -4.46 -24.37 -50.76
C ILE A 6 -4.79 -23.20 -49.83
N ILE A 7 -6.06 -23.03 -49.43
CA ILE A 7 -6.48 -21.92 -48.55
C ILE A 7 -5.99 -22.11 -47.11
N LEU A 8 -5.71 -23.35 -46.67
CA LEU A 8 -5.23 -23.63 -45.31
C LEU A 8 -3.74 -23.28 -45.10
N CYS A 9 -2.93 -23.23 -46.16
CA CYS A 9 -1.49 -22.93 -46.04
C CYS A 9 -1.17 -21.43 -45.97
N VAL A 10 -2.09 -20.55 -46.36
CA VAL A 10 -1.84 -19.10 -46.40
C VAL A 10 -2.14 -18.42 -45.05
N ILE A 11 -2.96 -19.02 -44.19
CA ILE A 11 -3.36 -18.43 -42.90
C ILE A 11 -2.32 -18.70 -41.78
N LEU A 12 -1.44 -19.70 -41.94
CA LEU A 12 -0.39 -20.00 -40.95
C LEU A 12 0.89 -19.14 -41.09
N ALA A 13 1.01 -18.29 -42.12
CA ALA A 13 2.24 -17.56 -42.41
C ALA A 13 2.29 -16.11 -41.85
N SER A 14 1.24 -15.65 -41.17
CA SER A 14 1.10 -14.23 -40.78
C SER A 14 1.36 -13.93 -39.30
N VAL A 15 2.07 -14.78 -38.55
CA VAL A 15 2.29 -14.61 -37.09
C VAL A 15 3.73 -14.22 -36.71
N VAL A 16 4.51 -13.62 -37.61
CA VAL A 16 5.88 -13.18 -37.29
C VAL A 16 6.16 -11.81 -37.88
N PHE A 17 5.56 -10.77 -37.31
CA PHE A 17 6.10 -9.41 -37.27
C PHE A 17 5.47 -8.64 -36.10
N SER A 18 6.14 -8.68 -34.95
CA SER A 18 6.21 -7.58 -33.98
C SER A 18 7.38 -7.84 -33.04
N CYS A 19 8.59 -7.62 -33.56
CA CYS A 19 9.68 -7.17 -32.71
C CYS A 19 9.59 -5.64 -32.72
N GLU A 20 8.86 -5.08 -31.76
CA GLU A 20 9.12 -3.70 -31.37
C GLU A 20 10.45 -3.70 -30.64
N LYS A 21 11.37 -2.93 -31.20
CA LYS A 21 12.64 -2.61 -30.57
C LYS A 21 12.39 -1.30 -29.86
N GLU A 22 12.02 -1.38 -28.58
CA GLU A 22 12.02 -0.21 -27.73
C GLU A 22 13.45 -0.04 -27.19
N ASP A 23 14.15 0.91 -27.81
CA ASP A 23 15.32 1.55 -27.21
C ASP A 23 14.83 2.50 -26.11
N ASP A 24 15.48 2.39 -24.95
CA ASP A 24 15.70 3.38 -23.89
C ASP A 24 14.51 4.15 -23.30
N SER A 25 14.17 3.82 -22.04
CA SER A 25 14.25 4.82 -20.97
C SER A 25 14.14 4.20 -19.56
N ASN A 26 15.29 4.21 -18.87
CA ASN A 26 15.43 4.62 -17.47
C ASN A 26 14.29 4.24 -16.49
N GLY A 27 14.29 3.00 -16.01
CA GLY A 27 13.56 2.59 -14.83
C GLY A 27 14.51 1.86 -13.89
N ASN A 28 15.26 2.60 -13.07
CA ASN A 28 15.95 2.02 -11.93
C ASN A 28 14.86 1.56 -10.95
N SER A 29 14.31 0.36 -11.19
CA SER A 29 13.55 -0.35 -10.17
C SER A 29 14.59 -0.81 -9.15
N THR A 30 14.84 0.06 -8.18
CA THR A 30 15.71 -0.25 -7.06
C THR A 30 15.04 -1.36 -6.27
N THR A 31 15.70 -2.51 -6.21
CA THR A 31 15.36 -3.62 -5.32
C THR A 31 15.79 -3.37 -3.87
N ASN A 32 16.34 -2.19 -3.60
CA ASN A 32 16.68 -1.78 -2.26
C ASN A 32 15.45 -1.13 -1.61
N PRO A 33 15.27 -1.30 -0.29
CA PRO A 33 14.29 -0.56 0.47
C PRO A 33 14.45 0.95 0.20
N PRO A 34 13.37 1.74 0.24
CA PRO A 34 13.48 3.20 0.25
C PRO A 34 14.40 3.66 1.39
N ASP A 35 15.25 4.65 1.09
CA ASP A 35 16.23 5.17 2.06
C ASP A 35 15.46 5.98 3.11
N THR A 36 15.45 5.49 4.36
CA THR A 36 14.78 6.16 5.48
C THR A 36 15.39 7.56 5.68
N THR A 37 14.71 8.61 5.23
CA THR A 37 15.23 9.97 5.36
C THR A 37 15.07 10.46 6.80
N SER A 38 16.18 10.64 7.53
CA SER A 38 16.17 11.16 8.91
C SER A 38 15.98 12.69 8.98
N THR A 39 15.34 13.31 7.99
CA THR A 39 15.29 14.78 7.84
C THR A 39 14.28 15.47 8.75
N GLY A 40 13.44 14.71 9.47
CA GLY A 40 12.39 15.28 10.31
C GLY A 40 11.21 15.83 9.50
N ASP A 41 11.11 15.45 8.22
CA ASP A 41 9.94 15.66 7.40
C ASP A 41 9.02 14.44 7.49
N PRO A 42 7.69 14.60 7.54
CA PRO A 42 6.77 13.47 7.53
C PRO A 42 6.95 12.61 6.27
N SER A 43 7.02 11.30 6.43
CA SER A 43 7.25 10.35 5.35
C SER A 43 6.33 9.12 5.45
N PHE A 44 6.08 8.49 4.31
CA PHE A 44 5.38 7.20 4.20
C PHE A 44 5.98 6.42 3.03
N GLU A 45 6.64 5.31 3.34
CA GLU A 45 7.44 4.54 2.40
C GLU A 45 7.16 3.05 2.60
N CYS A 46 7.15 2.26 1.53
CA CYS A 46 7.05 0.80 1.63
C CYS A 46 7.51 0.12 0.33
N MET A 47 7.48 -1.20 0.32
CA MET A 47 7.59 -2.03 -0.88
C MET A 47 6.23 -2.66 -1.19
N ILE A 48 5.75 -2.55 -2.42
CA ILE A 48 4.56 -3.26 -2.93
C ILE A 48 5.04 -4.30 -3.93
N ASP A 49 4.80 -5.58 -3.63
CA ASP A 49 5.26 -6.72 -4.44
C ASP A 49 6.77 -6.67 -4.76
N GLY A 50 7.56 -6.19 -3.79
CA GLY A 50 9.01 -6.02 -3.93
C GLY A 50 9.45 -4.82 -4.77
N VAL A 51 8.53 -3.91 -5.13
CA VAL A 51 8.81 -2.66 -5.82
C VAL A 51 8.64 -1.48 -4.86
N ALA A 52 9.64 -0.60 -4.81
CA ALA A 52 9.60 0.60 -3.97
C ALA A 52 8.38 1.49 -4.29
N PHE A 53 7.65 1.82 -3.24
CA PHE A 53 6.58 2.80 -3.20
C PHE A 53 7.10 4.07 -2.55
N ASP A 54 7.56 5.01 -3.38
CA ASP A 54 8.01 6.34 -2.97
C ASP A 54 6.82 7.30 -3.04
N SER A 55 6.11 7.47 -1.92
CA SER A 55 4.94 8.33 -1.87
C SER A 55 5.34 9.80 -1.77
N HIS A 56 4.78 10.64 -2.64
CA HIS A 56 5.04 12.08 -2.65
C HIS A 56 4.00 12.89 -1.86
N ILE A 57 2.95 12.25 -1.35
CA ILE A 57 1.92 12.87 -0.53
C ILE A 57 1.62 11.96 0.66
N LEU A 58 1.94 12.47 1.86
CA LEU A 58 1.40 11.97 3.12
C LEU A 58 0.02 12.60 3.32
N LEU A 59 -1.02 11.79 3.37
CA LEU A 59 -2.33 12.24 3.84
C LEU A 59 -2.40 11.97 5.34
N ILE A 60 -2.41 13.07 6.10
CA ILE A 60 -2.42 13.10 7.56
C ILE A 60 -3.88 13.01 8.06
N ALA A 61 -4.12 11.97 8.87
CA ALA A 61 -5.22 11.74 9.82
C ALA A 61 -6.69 11.96 9.35
N GLY A 62 -7.39 10.84 9.16
CA GLY A 62 -8.84 10.77 9.33
C GLY A 62 -9.21 10.47 10.79
N ALA A 63 -9.84 11.44 11.46
CA ALA A 63 -10.63 11.29 12.69
C ALA A 63 -9.92 10.72 13.94
N GLY A 64 -9.07 11.52 14.58
CA GLY A 64 -8.80 11.44 16.02
C GLY A 64 -10.01 11.88 16.84
N GLY A 65 -11.16 11.20 16.67
CA GLY A 65 -12.33 11.41 17.49
C GLY A 65 -12.30 10.47 18.67
N SER A 66 -11.92 10.96 19.86
CA SER A 66 -12.10 10.24 21.13
C SER A 66 -13.59 10.19 21.51
N SER A 67 -14.38 9.48 20.70
CA SER A 67 -15.76 9.16 21.04
C SER A 67 -15.78 7.85 21.81
N ALA A 68 -16.26 7.89 23.05
CA ALA A 68 -16.41 6.73 23.93
C ALA A 68 -15.10 5.96 24.27
N GLY A 69 -13.95 6.63 24.30
CA GLY A 69 -12.67 6.03 24.75
C GLY A 69 -11.91 5.26 23.67
N VAL A 70 -12.21 5.50 22.40
CA VAL A 70 -11.51 4.91 21.26
C VAL A 70 -10.52 5.92 20.67
N THR A 71 -9.28 5.51 20.44
CA THR A 71 -8.25 6.29 19.74
C THR A 71 -7.94 5.59 18.41
N THR A 72 -8.18 6.27 17.31
CA THR A 72 -7.82 5.80 15.97
C THR A 72 -6.73 6.67 15.38
N ARG A 73 -5.71 6.03 14.80
CA ARG A 73 -4.62 6.69 14.10
C ARG A 73 -4.43 6.07 12.72
N THR A 74 -4.37 6.90 11.70
CA THR A 74 -4.19 6.48 10.30
C THR A 74 -2.97 7.16 9.71
N ALA A 75 -2.14 6.39 9.03
CA ALA A 75 -1.06 6.90 8.18
C ALA A 75 -1.31 6.41 6.76
N SER A 76 -1.12 7.28 5.76
CA SER A 76 -1.37 6.93 4.36
C SER A 76 -0.44 7.68 3.43
N GLY A 77 0.03 6.98 2.39
CA GLY A 77 0.80 7.55 1.30
C GLY A 77 0.09 7.34 -0.02
N THR A 78 0.15 8.35 -0.90
CA THR A 78 -0.39 8.26 -2.27
C THR A 78 0.69 8.60 -3.30
N VAL A 79 0.81 7.77 -4.33
CA VAL A 79 1.61 8.02 -5.53
C VAL A 79 0.69 8.38 -6.69
N PHE A 80 1.01 9.48 -7.37
CA PHE A 80 0.36 9.91 -8.60
C PHE A 80 1.25 9.58 -9.79
N ARG A 81 0.72 8.82 -10.75
CA ARG A 81 1.43 8.49 -11.99
C ARG A 81 1.11 9.52 -13.07
N SER A 82 2.02 9.67 -14.02
CA SER A 82 1.92 10.65 -15.11
C SER A 82 0.73 10.41 -16.05
N ASN A 83 0.19 9.20 -16.07
CA ASN A 83 -1.01 8.82 -16.83
C ASN A 83 -2.33 9.15 -16.09
N GLY A 84 -2.26 9.70 -14.88
CA GLY A 84 -3.43 10.02 -14.05
C GLY A 84 -3.83 8.91 -13.08
N ASP A 85 -3.14 7.77 -13.08
CA ASP A 85 -3.38 6.69 -12.12
C ASP A 85 -2.90 7.09 -10.72
N THR A 86 -3.55 6.56 -9.70
CA THR A 86 -3.13 6.71 -8.31
C THR A 86 -3.02 5.37 -7.61
N ILE A 87 -1.98 5.21 -6.80
CA ILE A 87 -1.90 4.14 -5.81
C ILE A 87 -1.89 4.79 -4.44
N THR A 88 -2.83 4.41 -3.60
CA THR A 88 -2.88 4.80 -2.18
C THR A 88 -2.66 3.57 -1.33
N VAL A 89 -1.71 3.66 -0.41
CA VAL A 89 -1.47 2.68 0.64
C VAL A 89 -1.81 3.34 1.96
N ALA A 90 -2.62 2.71 2.78
CA ALA A 90 -2.92 3.22 4.11
C ALA A 90 -2.88 2.12 5.17
N ILE A 91 -2.52 2.54 6.37
CA ILE A 91 -2.59 1.75 7.60
C ILE A 91 -3.43 2.52 8.61
N THR A 92 -4.30 1.80 9.32
CA THR A 92 -5.12 2.35 10.40
C THR A 92 -4.94 1.47 11.62
N ALA A 93 -4.49 2.06 12.73
CA ALA A 93 -4.42 1.43 14.03
C ALA A 93 -5.49 2.05 14.94
N THR A 94 -6.29 1.21 15.60
CA THR A 94 -7.32 1.63 16.53
C THR A 94 -7.11 0.96 17.87
N SER A 95 -7.27 1.72 18.94
CA SER A 95 -7.14 1.27 20.31
C SER A 95 -8.33 1.74 21.15
N PHE A 96 -8.68 0.96 22.17
CA PHE A 96 -9.61 1.37 23.24
C PHE A 96 -8.89 1.85 24.52
N ASP A 97 -7.56 1.80 24.51
CA ASP A 97 -6.67 2.29 25.55
C ASP A 97 -5.88 3.51 25.05
N ALA A 98 -5.99 4.63 25.77
CA ALA A 98 -5.27 5.85 25.44
C ALA A 98 -3.74 5.66 25.50
N ASP A 99 -3.27 4.70 26.29
CA ASP A 99 -1.84 4.39 26.47
C ASP A 99 -1.31 3.37 25.43
N ALA A 100 -2.16 2.84 24.55
CA ALA A 100 -1.76 1.79 23.59
C ALA A 100 -0.71 2.24 22.57
N PHE A 101 -0.60 3.54 22.30
CA PHE A 101 0.38 4.07 21.34
C PHE A 101 1.77 4.30 21.95
N ALA A 102 2.08 3.63 23.06
CA ALA A 102 3.43 3.64 23.62
C ALA A 102 4.47 3.09 22.61
N VAL A 103 5.69 3.63 22.69
CA VAL A 103 6.82 3.15 21.88
C VAL A 103 7.07 1.67 22.16
N GLY A 104 7.17 0.88 21.10
CA GLY A 104 7.35 -0.57 21.15
C GLY A 104 6.03 -1.35 21.19
N THR A 105 4.87 -0.69 21.23
CA THR A 105 3.60 -1.40 21.03
C THR A 105 3.51 -1.91 19.60
N THR A 106 3.15 -3.18 19.45
CA THR A 106 2.80 -3.79 18.17
C THR A 106 1.31 -4.06 18.17
N PHE A 107 0.64 -3.49 17.18
CA PHE A 107 -0.72 -3.83 16.80
C PHE A 107 -0.60 -5.00 15.82
N ASP A 108 -1.01 -6.17 16.29
CA ASP A 108 -1.15 -7.38 15.50
C ASP A 108 -2.63 -7.73 15.52
N ALA A 109 -3.24 -8.02 14.36
CA ALA A 109 -4.69 -8.18 14.29
C ALA A 109 -5.20 -9.54 14.84
N SER A 110 -4.37 -10.22 15.65
CA SER A 110 -4.63 -11.55 16.19
C SER A 110 -5.49 -11.49 17.46
N ASN A 111 -5.69 -10.29 18.02
CA ASN A 111 -6.54 -10.04 19.18
C ASN A 111 -7.90 -9.44 18.81
N THR A 112 -8.69 -10.19 18.05
CA THR A 112 -10.06 -9.83 17.61
C THR A 112 -11.15 -9.93 18.69
N LEU A 113 -10.82 -9.96 19.97
CA LEU A 113 -11.81 -10.03 21.04
C LEU A 113 -11.68 -8.82 21.96
N LEU A 114 -12.26 -7.69 21.51
CA LEU A 114 -12.46 -6.45 22.27
C LEU A 114 -11.16 -5.71 22.64
N GLY A 115 -10.28 -5.46 21.66
CA GLY A 115 -9.01 -4.78 21.88
C GLY A 115 -8.50 -4.05 20.66
N ASP A 116 -7.25 -3.61 20.77
CA ASP A 116 -6.50 -2.86 19.76
C ASP A 116 -6.37 -3.66 18.46
N TYR A 117 -6.60 -3.01 17.32
CA TYR A 117 -6.56 -3.64 16.00
C TYR A 117 -5.92 -2.74 14.95
N CYS A 118 -5.46 -3.33 13.85
CA CYS A 118 -4.96 -2.56 12.71
C CYS A 118 -5.35 -3.18 11.37
N PHE A 119 -5.57 -2.30 10.38
CA PHE A 119 -5.94 -2.65 9.02
C PHE A 119 -5.00 -1.97 8.03
N GLY A 120 -4.66 -2.69 6.97
CA GLY A 120 -3.97 -2.17 5.80
C GLY A 120 -4.87 -2.21 4.57
N ASN A 121 -4.72 -1.24 3.68
CA ASN A 121 -5.43 -1.21 2.40
C ASN A 121 -4.54 -0.66 1.27
N VAL A 122 -4.76 -1.18 0.07
CA VAL A 122 -4.18 -0.68 -1.19
C VAL A 122 -5.32 -0.34 -2.13
N ASN A 123 -5.42 0.93 -2.51
CA ASN A 123 -6.36 1.40 -3.52
C ASN A 123 -5.61 1.80 -4.79
N VAL A 124 -5.91 1.13 -5.90
CA VAL A 124 -5.33 1.43 -7.23
C VAL A 124 -6.44 1.96 -8.12
N ASN A 125 -6.34 3.24 -8.47
CA ASN A 125 -7.24 3.88 -9.42
C ASN A 125 -6.49 4.09 -10.74
N ASN A 126 -6.93 3.42 -11.81
CA ASN A 126 -6.33 3.59 -13.14
C ASN A 126 -7.24 4.38 -14.10
N GLY A 127 -8.00 5.36 -13.59
CA GLY A 127 -8.90 6.24 -14.36
C GLY A 127 -10.16 5.57 -14.95
N ALA A 128 -10.25 4.25 -14.89
CA ALA A 128 -11.39 3.46 -15.41
C ALA A 128 -11.83 2.31 -14.47
N VAL A 129 -10.96 1.88 -13.56
CA VAL A 129 -11.19 0.80 -12.61
C VAL A 129 -10.57 1.20 -11.28
N ASP A 130 -11.39 1.15 -10.24
CA ASP A 130 -10.96 1.24 -8.85
C ASP A 130 -10.76 -0.20 -8.36
N ILE A 131 -9.53 -0.56 -8.02
CA ILE A 131 -9.19 -1.81 -7.36
C ILE A 131 -8.97 -1.46 -5.89
N GLU A 132 -9.79 -2.01 -5.01
CA GLU A 132 -9.68 -1.83 -3.57
C GLU A 132 -9.36 -3.17 -2.94
N ALA A 133 -8.07 -3.37 -2.65
CA ALA A 133 -7.63 -4.51 -1.87
C ALA A 133 -7.55 -4.08 -0.41
N SER A 134 -8.29 -4.76 0.45
CA SER A 134 -8.34 -4.46 1.89
C SER A 134 -8.06 -5.72 2.70
N THR A 135 -7.72 -5.54 3.96
CA THR A 135 -7.47 -6.63 4.91
C THR A 135 -8.75 -7.07 5.63
N GLU A 136 -9.94 -6.87 5.02
CA GLU A 136 -11.25 -7.09 5.67
C GLU A 136 -11.45 -8.52 6.19
N ASP A 137 -10.72 -9.50 5.65
CA ASP A 137 -10.80 -10.90 6.06
C ASP A 137 -9.56 -11.37 6.83
N THR A 138 -9.59 -11.19 8.16
CA THR A 138 -8.84 -11.96 9.18
C THR A 138 -7.29 -11.98 9.16
N GLU A 139 -6.62 -11.53 8.10
CA GLU A 139 -5.15 -11.50 7.99
C GLU A 139 -4.59 -10.05 7.99
N MET A 140 -4.80 -9.42 9.15
CA MET A 140 -3.87 -8.59 9.92
C MET A 140 -2.78 -7.79 9.18
N ALA A 141 -2.88 -6.46 9.26
CA ALA A 141 -1.66 -5.65 9.22
C ALA A 141 -0.82 -5.89 10.47
N ASN A 142 0.49 -5.67 10.36
CA ASN A 142 1.37 -5.53 11.51
C ASN A 142 1.79 -4.07 11.54
N VAL A 143 1.60 -3.39 12.68
CA VAL A 143 2.08 -2.02 12.89
C VAL A 143 2.86 -1.98 14.19
N THR A 144 4.10 -1.50 14.16
CA THR A 144 4.90 -1.28 15.37
C THR A 144 5.19 0.20 15.54
N ILE A 145 4.85 0.74 16.70
CA ILE A 145 5.09 2.15 17.02
C ILE A 145 6.55 2.33 17.43
N THR A 146 7.31 3.14 16.70
CA THR A 146 8.72 3.41 16.95
C THR A 146 8.93 4.75 17.66
N GLN A 147 7.99 5.68 17.50
CA GLN A 147 8.00 6.97 18.20
C GLN A 147 6.57 7.43 18.47
N TYR A 148 6.34 8.03 19.63
CA TYR A 148 5.09 8.71 19.97
C TYR A 148 5.38 9.94 20.84
N ASP A 149 4.82 11.09 20.47
CA ASP A 149 4.86 12.32 21.27
C ASP A 149 3.42 12.79 21.51
N GLU A 150 2.97 12.64 22.75
CA GLU A 150 1.63 13.02 23.19
C GLU A 150 1.37 14.53 23.06
N SER A 151 2.40 15.37 23.18
CA SER A 151 2.24 16.84 23.15
C SER A 151 1.95 17.40 21.77
N THR A 152 2.45 16.71 20.73
CA THR A 152 2.24 17.03 19.31
C THR A 152 1.29 16.04 18.64
N GLU A 153 0.83 15.04 19.39
CA GLU A 153 0.09 13.86 18.91
C GLU A 153 0.75 13.14 17.74
N THR A 154 2.08 13.30 17.58
CA THR A 154 2.83 12.70 16.49
C THR A 154 3.19 11.26 16.78
N TRP A 155 3.20 10.44 15.73
CA TRP A 155 3.60 9.05 15.82
C TRP A 155 4.36 8.60 14.58
N SER A 156 5.23 7.63 14.77
CA SER A 156 6.04 6.99 13.73
C SER A 156 6.06 5.49 13.98
N GLY A 157 6.30 4.71 12.93
CA GLY A 157 6.27 3.26 13.06
C GLY A 157 6.67 2.53 11.81
N THR A 158 6.70 1.21 11.93
CA THR A 158 6.86 0.29 10.81
C THR A 158 5.59 -0.49 10.57
N PHE A 159 5.38 -0.95 9.34
CA PHE A 159 4.23 -1.78 9.01
C PHE A 159 4.47 -2.79 7.89
N SER A 160 3.64 -3.82 7.86
CA SER A 160 3.57 -4.79 6.76
C SER A 160 2.20 -5.46 6.73
N PHE A 161 1.68 -5.78 5.55
CA PHE A 161 0.40 -6.47 5.38
C PHE A 161 0.28 -7.09 3.99
N THR A 162 -0.69 -7.98 3.82
CA THR A 162 -1.11 -8.48 2.50
C THR A 162 -2.54 -8.02 2.28
N ALA A 163 -2.82 -7.37 1.15
CA ALA A 163 -4.16 -6.91 0.79
C ALA A 163 -4.69 -7.71 -0.39
N GLU A 164 -5.92 -8.18 -0.29
CA GLU A 164 -6.55 -9.05 -1.28
C GLU A 164 -7.87 -8.44 -1.77
N ASP A 165 -8.15 -8.60 -3.06
CA ASP A 165 -9.43 -8.31 -3.70
C ASP A 165 -9.91 -9.62 -4.37
N ASP A 166 -10.73 -10.35 -3.64
CA ASP A 166 -11.24 -11.66 -4.03
C ASP A 166 -12.19 -11.62 -5.24
N ASP A 167 -12.86 -10.49 -5.46
CA ASP A 167 -13.83 -10.34 -6.56
C ASP A 167 -13.13 -10.38 -7.92
N ILE A 168 -11.90 -9.84 -7.99
CA ILE A 168 -11.08 -9.84 -9.22
C ILE A 168 -9.82 -10.71 -9.12
N GLY A 169 -9.56 -11.32 -7.97
CA GLY A 169 -8.44 -12.23 -7.73
C GLY A 169 -7.08 -11.54 -7.75
N VAL A 170 -6.98 -10.36 -7.14
CA VAL A 170 -5.74 -9.57 -7.04
C VAL A 170 -5.24 -9.57 -5.61
N THR A 171 -3.92 -9.68 -5.44
CA THR A 171 -3.23 -9.62 -4.13
C THR A 171 -2.04 -8.67 -4.24
N TYR A 172 -1.87 -7.82 -3.23
CA TYR A 172 -0.70 -6.96 -3.05
C TYR A 172 0.00 -7.30 -1.74
N VAL A 173 1.30 -7.54 -1.81
CA VAL A 173 2.13 -7.79 -0.63
C VAL A 173 2.87 -6.51 -0.27
N VAL A 174 2.54 -5.92 0.88
CA VAL A 174 3.15 -4.69 1.37
C VAL A 174 4.15 -5.01 2.48
N THR A 175 5.43 -4.72 2.23
CA THR A 175 6.53 -5.01 3.15
C THR A 175 7.40 -3.78 3.39
N GLU A 176 8.24 -3.85 4.43
CA GLU A 176 9.24 -2.80 4.70
C GLU A 176 8.60 -1.41 4.81
N GLY A 177 7.37 -1.35 5.34
CA GLY A 177 6.64 -0.11 5.49
C GLY A 177 7.19 0.70 6.65
N GLU A 178 7.38 2.00 6.43
CA GLU A 178 7.77 2.97 7.44
C GLU A 178 6.93 4.24 7.29
N PHE A 179 6.56 4.85 8.41
CA PHE A 179 5.96 6.18 8.44
C PHE A 179 6.58 7.01 9.55
N SER A 180 6.70 8.31 9.31
CA SER A 180 7.28 9.25 10.27
C SER A 180 6.43 10.52 10.43
N LEU A 181 6.46 11.07 11.65
CA LEU A 181 5.92 12.39 12.00
C LEU A 181 4.51 12.67 11.48
N VAL A 182 3.62 11.69 11.65
CA VAL A 182 2.22 11.85 11.30
C VAL A 182 1.54 12.68 12.39
N GLU A 183 1.21 13.95 12.09
CA GLU A 183 0.53 14.89 12.99
C GLU A 183 -1.00 14.67 13.05
N PHE A 184 -1.71 15.32 13.97
CA PHE A 184 -3.17 15.40 13.96
C PHE A 184 -3.55 16.89 14.06
N ASP A 185 -4.35 17.38 13.10
CA ASP A 185 -4.91 18.74 13.09
C ASP A 185 -6.31 18.80 13.73
#